data_AF-A0A1F6URF0-F1
#
_entry.id   AF-A0A1F6URF0-F1
#
_cell.length_a   1.000
_cell.length_b   1.000
_cell.length_c   1.000
_cell.angle_alpha   90.00
_cell.angle_beta   90.00
_cell.angle_gamma   90.00
#
_symmetry.space_group_name_H-M   'P 1'
#
loop_
_entity.id
_entity.type
_entity.pdbx_description
1 polymer ?
#
loop_
_entity_poly.entity_id
_entity_poly.type
_entity_poly.pdbx_seq_one_letter_code
_entity_poly.pdbx_strand_id
1 'polypeptide(L)'
;MLEKNFIKENSKLPEAKNMVKIETTHAVYRLLYGSHVESQDDSMMQGTDGLLVEGTLDLNELQDSPDRVLGFVFSTPQMQKLIENARDHKKPVYFVDRPFDRSLISSQSKDTWLEIGEFIGTLAFMTSATKGLLSSAKNNERISRRDFLKAGAKTVAAGYLSTPYMQAWLGGQNQEDTLLRKADRAVIAVNDILHPEMYGQILDLRNNIMAEKAEFVALKTSETLNRKPIFVFALGSDHTRVEIALQRTTEQRVAQIKSGYTGNMSDLRKIVKLEFLSLLKHQKDKFKISPIEDPNL
;
A
#
# COMPACT_ATOMS: atom_id res chain seq x y z
N MET A 1 -0.97 21.39 28.31
CA MET A 1 -1.27 22.57 27.46
C MET A 1 -0.86 22.39 26.00
N LEU A 2 0.18 21.60 25.67
CA LEU A 2 0.65 21.39 24.28
C LEU A 2 -0.34 20.64 23.37
N GLU A 3 -1.07 19.64 23.89
CA GLU A 3 -2.04 18.85 23.10
C GLU A 3 -3.23 19.68 22.54
N LYS A 4 -3.74 20.64 23.31
CA LYS A 4 -4.91 21.45 22.88
C LYS A 4 -4.59 22.42 21.75
N ASN A 5 -3.34 22.88 21.64
CA ASN A 5 -2.91 23.74 20.53
C ASN A 5 -2.59 22.91 19.27
N PHE A 6 -2.02 21.72 19.42
CA PHE A 6 -1.74 20.80 18.31
C PHE A 6 -3.01 20.33 17.59
N ILE A 7 -4.09 20.04 18.34
CA ILE A 7 -5.39 19.64 17.75
C ILE A 7 -6.04 20.79 16.97
N LYS A 8 -5.84 22.06 17.40
CA LYS A 8 -6.44 23.24 16.75
C LYS A 8 -5.72 23.66 15.46
N GLU A 9 -4.42 23.42 15.34
CA GLU A 9 -3.68 23.68 14.09
C GLU A 9 -3.92 22.59 13.04
N ASN A 10 -4.11 21.35 13.48
CA ASN A 10 -4.33 20.20 12.58
C ASN A 10 -5.71 20.14 11.91
N SER A 11 -6.68 20.94 12.36
CA SER A 11 -8.01 21.01 11.73
C SER A 11 -8.09 22.01 10.56
N LYS A 12 -7.01 22.75 10.29
CA LYS A 12 -6.93 23.72 9.18
C LYS A 12 -6.07 23.25 8.01
N LEU A 13 -5.52 22.04 8.08
CA LEU A 13 -4.73 21.49 6.98
C LEU A 13 -5.64 21.12 5.82
N PRO A 14 -5.25 21.42 4.57
CA PRO A 14 -6.07 21.16 3.40
C PRO A 14 -6.28 19.65 3.23
N GLU A 15 -7.54 19.21 3.19
CA GLU A 15 -7.89 17.81 2.97
C GLU A 15 -8.03 17.54 1.47
N ALA A 16 -7.18 16.68 0.92
CA ALA A 16 -7.39 16.13 -0.41
C ALA A 16 -8.48 15.05 -0.36
N LYS A 17 -9.28 14.92 -1.42
CA LYS A 17 -10.40 13.95 -1.48
C LYS A 17 -9.98 12.50 -1.20
N ASN A 18 -8.75 12.13 -1.59
CA ASN A 18 -8.20 10.77 -1.49
C ASN A 18 -7.24 10.58 -0.32
N MET A 19 -7.41 11.39 0.73
CA MET A 19 -6.55 11.39 1.89
C MET A 19 -7.21 10.71 3.10
N VAL A 20 -6.54 9.74 3.70
CA VAL A 20 -6.94 9.13 4.96
C VAL A 20 -6.00 9.60 6.06
N LYS A 21 -6.55 10.06 7.17
CA LYS A 21 -5.76 10.49 8.33
C LYS A 21 -5.71 9.37 9.36
N ILE A 22 -4.49 8.98 9.76
CA ILE A 22 -4.24 8.00 10.82
C ILE A 22 -3.38 8.65 11.88
N GLU A 23 -3.78 8.56 13.15
CA GLU A 23 -2.96 8.98 14.28
C GLU A 23 -2.45 7.75 15.03
N THR A 24 -1.14 7.73 15.30
CA THR A 24 -0.48 6.71 16.13
C THR A 24 0.08 7.35 17.40
N THR A 25 0.76 6.55 18.22
CA THR A 25 1.49 7.04 19.38
C THR A 25 2.54 8.07 19.00
N HIS A 26 3.26 7.86 17.89
CA HIS A 26 4.41 8.68 17.53
C HIS A 26 4.15 9.71 16.42
N ALA A 27 3.12 9.55 15.58
CA ALA A 27 2.90 10.48 14.48
C ALA A 27 1.43 10.61 14.05
N VAL A 28 1.19 11.61 13.19
CA VAL A 28 -0.02 11.73 12.38
C VAL A 28 0.36 11.49 10.93
N TYR A 29 -0.22 10.47 10.31
CA TYR A 29 -0.01 10.13 8.91
C TYR A 29 -1.21 10.59 8.07
N ARG A 30 -0.92 11.31 6.99
CA ARG A 30 -1.85 11.72 5.95
C ARG A 30 -1.60 10.83 4.74
N LEU A 31 -2.32 9.72 4.67
CA LEU A 31 -2.17 8.69 3.63
C LEU A 31 -2.81 9.20 2.35
N LEU A 32 -2.01 9.35 1.31
CA LEU A 32 -2.45 9.75 -0.01
C LEU A 32 -2.39 8.53 -0.91
N TYR A 33 -3.56 7.92 -1.15
CA TYR A 33 -3.69 6.83 -2.12
C TYR A 33 -3.86 7.41 -3.51
N GLY A 34 -3.25 6.79 -4.51
CA GLY A 34 -3.69 7.01 -5.87
C GLY A 34 -2.88 6.28 -6.92
N SER A 35 -3.57 5.94 -7.99
CA SER A 35 -2.99 5.72 -9.30
C SER A 35 -2.61 7.08 -9.88
N HIS A 36 -1.48 7.65 -9.47
CA HIS A 36 -0.58 8.55 -10.21
C HIS A 36 -1.11 9.71 -11.10
N VAL A 37 -2.41 10.01 -11.11
CA VAL A 37 -3.09 10.77 -12.18
C VAL A 37 -3.76 12.04 -11.65
N GLU A 38 -4.07 12.16 -10.36
CA GLU A 38 -4.70 13.37 -9.81
C GLU A 38 -3.70 14.43 -9.37
N SER A 39 -3.89 15.68 -9.84
CA SER A 39 -3.05 16.82 -9.47
C SER A 39 -3.22 17.16 -8.00
N GLN A 40 -2.16 17.02 -7.22
CA GLN A 40 -2.12 17.49 -5.83
C GLN A 40 -1.80 18.99 -5.77
N ASP A 41 -2.42 19.71 -4.84
CA ASP A 41 -2.13 21.13 -4.60
C ASP A 41 -0.85 21.30 -3.75
N ASP A 42 -0.17 22.42 -3.91
CA ASP A 42 1.10 22.76 -3.23
C ASP A 42 0.91 22.85 -1.70
N SER A 43 -0.33 23.11 -1.30
CA SER A 43 -0.75 23.17 0.10
C SER A 43 -0.62 21.84 0.86
N MET A 44 -0.43 20.71 0.17
CA MET A 44 -0.32 19.39 0.82
C MET A 44 0.87 19.29 1.79
N MET A 45 1.99 19.94 1.47
CA MET A 45 3.19 19.93 2.30
C MET A 45 3.15 20.97 3.43
N GLN A 46 2.20 21.90 3.41
CA GLN A 46 2.06 22.89 4.48
C GLN A 46 1.71 22.22 5.80
N GLY A 47 2.37 22.63 6.88
CA GLY A 47 2.18 22.07 8.22
C GLY A 47 2.65 20.62 8.40
N THR A 48 3.39 20.06 7.44
CA THR A 48 3.95 18.70 7.54
C THR A 48 5.43 18.73 7.86
N ASP A 49 5.96 17.63 8.40
CA ASP A 49 7.36 17.47 8.80
C ASP A 49 8.18 16.68 7.78
N GLY A 50 7.52 16.00 6.85
CA GLY A 50 8.18 15.23 5.80
C GLY A 50 7.19 14.53 4.88
N LEU A 51 7.74 13.94 3.83
CA LEU A 51 7.06 13.07 2.90
C LEU A 51 7.60 11.64 3.04
N LEU A 52 6.72 10.67 3.23
CA LEU A 52 7.01 9.24 3.12
C LEU A 52 6.55 8.78 1.74
N VAL A 53 7.36 7.98 1.07
CA VAL A 53 7.10 7.49 -0.29
C VAL A 53 7.14 5.96 -0.30
N GLU A 54 6.09 5.35 -0.85
CA GLU A 54 6.17 3.98 -1.33
C GLU A 54 7.16 3.93 -2.48
N GLY A 55 8.28 3.28 -2.22
CA GLY A 55 9.36 3.15 -3.17
C GLY A 55 10.59 2.68 -2.45
N THR A 56 11.46 2.02 -3.20
CA THR A 56 12.76 1.63 -2.68
C THR A 56 13.88 2.23 -3.44
N LEU A 57 14.81 2.72 -2.64
CA LEU A 57 16.12 3.10 -3.05
C LEU A 57 17.03 2.06 -2.40
N ASP A 58 17.39 1.03 -3.17
CA ASP A 58 18.54 0.23 -2.79
C ASP A 58 19.76 1.14 -2.90
N LEU A 59 20.50 1.30 -1.79
CA LEU A 59 21.68 2.14 -1.74
C LEU A 59 22.74 1.70 -2.75
N ASN A 60 22.87 0.39 -2.97
CA ASN A 60 23.81 -0.17 -3.92
C ASN A 60 23.34 0.14 -5.35
N GLU A 61 22.05 -0.07 -5.65
CA GLU A 61 21.50 0.24 -6.98
C GLU A 61 21.52 1.75 -7.28
N LEU A 62 21.34 2.60 -6.25
CA LEU A 62 21.42 4.04 -6.36
C LEU A 62 22.86 4.52 -6.60
N GLN A 63 23.87 3.80 -6.09
CA GLN A 63 25.28 4.04 -6.41
C GLN A 63 25.63 3.57 -7.82
N ASP A 64 25.15 2.39 -8.21
CA ASP A 64 25.49 1.75 -9.49
C ASP A 64 24.71 2.35 -10.67
N SER A 65 23.49 2.83 -10.46
CA SER A 65 22.56 3.27 -11.51
C SER A 65 21.55 4.33 -11.03
N PRO A 66 22.02 5.52 -10.60
CA PRO A 66 21.15 6.55 -10.02
C PRO A 66 20.04 7.00 -10.98
N ASP A 67 20.33 7.16 -12.28
CA ASP A 67 19.34 7.60 -13.26
C ASP A 67 18.16 6.62 -13.40
N ARG A 68 18.42 5.31 -13.28
CA ARG A 68 17.37 4.29 -13.36
C ARG A 68 16.46 4.34 -12.14
N VAL A 69 17.07 4.46 -10.96
CA VAL A 69 16.37 4.49 -9.68
C VAL A 69 15.54 5.77 -9.55
N LEU A 70 16.12 6.92 -9.90
CA LEU A 70 15.42 8.20 -9.96
C LEU A 70 14.34 8.19 -11.05
N GLY A 71 14.62 7.59 -12.21
CA GLY A 71 13.64 7.42 -13.26
C GLY A 71 12.39 6.68 -12.81
N PHE A 72 12.52 5.69 -11.92
CA PHE A 72 11.37 5.01 -11.30
C PHE A 72 10.64 5.90 -10.30
N VAL A 73 11.36 6.58 -9.39
CA VAL A 73 10.77 7.49 -8.40
C VAL A 73 10.04 8.66 -9.06
N PHE A 74 10.58 9.19 -10.15
CA PHE A 74 10.00 10.26 -10.96
C PHE A 74 9.17 9.74 -12.14
N SER A 75 8.88 8.44 -12.20
CA SER A 75 8.15 7.85 -13.34
C SER A 75 6.71 8.34 -13.44
N THR A 76 6.19 8.95 -12.38
CA THR A 76 4.80 9.37 -12.29
C THR A 76 4.69 10.86 -12.01
N PRO A 77 3.79 11.59 -12.72
CA PRO A 77 3.60 13.02 -12.50
C PRO A 77 3.26 13.37 -11.05
N GLN A 78 2.49 12.51 -10.37
CA GLN A 78 2.13 12.70 -8.97
C GLN A 78 3.34 12.66 -8.05
N MET A 79 4.20 11.63 -8.17
CA MET A 79 5.36 11.47 -7.29
C MET A 79 6.37 12.59 -7.53
N GLN A 80 6.59 12.95 -8.81
CA GLN A 80 7.42 14.09 -9.17
C GLN A 80 6.92 15.37 -8.50
N LYS A 81 5.62 15.69 -8.62
CA LYS A 81 5.05 16.90 -8.02
C LYS A 81 5.15 16.89 -6.49
N LEU A 82 4.91 15.75 -5.83
CA LEU A 82 5.02 15.65 -4.37
C LEU A 82 6.46 15.87 -3.89
N ILE A 83 7.45 15.33 -4.61
CA ILE A 83 8.86 15.51 -4.29
C ILE A 83 9.29 16.96 -4.57
N GLU A 84 8.83 17.57 -5.66
CA GLU A 84 9.04 19.00 -5.94
C GLU A 84 8.43 19.88 -4.84
N ASN A 85 7.19 19.60 -4.42
CA ASN A 85 6.54 20.32 -3.34
C ASN A 85 7.27 20.15 -2.01
N ALA A 86 7.78 18.94 -1.72
CA ALA A 86 8.60 18.70 -0.54
C ALA A 86 9.92 19.48 -0.59
N ARG A 87 10.57 19.54 -1.77
CA ARG A 87 11.77 20.35 -1.99
C ARG A 87 11.51 21.84 -1.72
N ASP A 88 10.45 22.38 -2.32
CA ASP A 88 10.15 23.80 -2.26
C ASP A 88 9.78 24.23 -0.83
N HIS A 89 9.17 23.33 -0.05
CA HIS A 89 8.89 23.50 1.38
C HIS A 89 10.04 23.07 2.31
N LYS A 90 11.21 22.67 1.76
CA LYS A 90 12.38 22.18 2.50
C LYS A 90 12.06 21.03 3.47
N LYS A 91 11.17 20.13 3.06
CA LYS A 91 10.77 18.95 3.82
C LYS A 91 11.60 17.74 3.40
N PRO A 92 12.06 16.90 4.33
CA PRO A 92 12.74 15.65 3.98
C PRO A 92 11.77 14.67 3.29
N VAL A 93 12.31 13.86 2.36
CA VAL A 93 11.58 12.73 1.76
C VAL A 93 12.22 11.43 2.22
N TYR A 94 11.42 10.47 2.64
CA TYR A 94 11.86 9.16 3.13
C TYR A 94 11.24 8.04 2.29
N PHE A 95 12.07 7.11 1.85
CA PHE A 95 11.65 5.93 1.10
C PHE A 95 11.51 4.75 2.05
N VAL A 96 10.28 4.28 2.21
CA VAL A 96 9.91 3.39 3.33
C VAL A 96 9.49 1.99 2.90
N ASP A 97 9.67 1.60 1.64
CA ASP A 97 9.34 0.24 1.20
C ASP A 97 10.56 -0.71 1.24
N ARG A 98 10.38 -1.98 0.83
CA ARG A 98 11.42 -3.01 0.66
C ARG A 98 11.97 -3.11 -0.76
N PRO A 99 13.29 -3.31 -0.96
CA PRO A 99 13.82 -3.61 -2.28
C PRO A 99 13.03 -4.76 -2.88
N PHE A 100 12.54 -4.53 -4.09
CA PHE A 100 11.62 -5.43 -4.73
C PHE A 100 12.39 -6.67 -5.21
N ASP A 101 12.39 -7.74 -4.42
CA ASP A 101 12.99 -9.01 -4.85
C ASP A 101 12.09 -9.64 -5.92
N ARG A 102 12.48 -9.48 -7.19
CA ARG A 102 11.75 -10.01 -8.33
C ARG A 102 11.62 -11.54 -8.29
N SER A 103 12.45 -12.25 -7.53
CA SER A 103 12.33 -13.70 -7.36
C SER A 103 11.02 -14.09 -6.65
N LEU A 104 10.47 -13.22 -5.78
CA LEU A 104 9.14 -13.40 -5.17
C LEU A 104 7.98 -13.21 -6.16
N ILE A 105 8.14 -12.40 -7.23
CA ILE A 105 7.19 -12.40 -8.37
C ILE A 105 7.32 -13.70 -9.18
N SER A 106 8.54 -14.22 -9.34
CA SER A 106 8.71 -15.46 -10.11
C SER A 106 8.03 -16.66 -9.45
N SER A 107 7.89 -16.69 -8.11
CA SER A 107 7.01 -17.64 -7.42
C SER A 107 5.53 -17.41 -7.69
N GLN A 108 5.06 -16.16 -7.89
CA GLN A 108 3.69 -15.86 -8.29
C GLN A 108 3.34 -16.42 -9.68
N SER A 109 4.33 -16.62 -10.57
CA SER A 109 4.08 -17.25 -11.87
C SER A 109 3.76 -18.76 -11.80
N LYS A 110 4.06 -19.43 -10.67
CA LYS A 110 3.61 -20.81 -10.43
C LYS A 110 2.15 -20.87 -9.99
N ASP A 111 1.61 -19.78 -9.46
CA ASP A 111 0.20 -19.65 -9.08
C ASP A 111 -0.71 -19.51 -10.32
N THR A 112 -0.17 -19.18 -11.50
CA THR A 112 -0.96 -19.04 -12.73
C THR A 112 -1.72 -20.31 -13.13
N TRP A 113 -1.19 -21.51 -12.83
CA TRP A 113 -1.93 -22.77 -13.08
C TRP A 113 -3.01 -23.07 -12.03
N LEU A 114 -2.78 -22.64 -10.79
CA LEU A 114 -3.79 -22.67 -9.73
C LEU A 114 -4.91 -21.69 -10.04
N GLU A 115 -4.58 -20.45 -10.44
CA GLU A 115 -5.51 -19.44 -10.92
C GLU A 115 -6.35 -19.99 -12.08
N ILE A 116 -5.74 -20.52 -13.15
CA ILE A 116 -6.51 -21.14 -14.26
C ILE A 116 -7.43 -22.27 -13.78
N GLY A 117 -6.96 -23.11 -12.85
CA GLY A 117 -7.76 -24.18 -12.25
C GLY A 117 -8.96 -23.64 -11.45
N GLU A 118 -8.75 -22.59 -10.66
CA GLU A 118 -9.78 -21.89 -9.91
C GLU A 118 -10.78 -21.19 -10.82
N PHE A 119 -10.35 -20.57 -11.93
CA PHE A 119 -11.23 -19.98 -12.93
C PHE A 119 -12.20 -21.00 -13.52
N ILE A 120 -11.66 -22.14 -13.95
CA ILE A 120 -12.42 -23.23 -14.53
C ILE A 120 -13.38 -23.80 -13.48
N GLY A 121 -12.94 -23.92 -12.22
CA GLY A 121 -13.76 -24.28 -11.07
C GLY A 121 -14.93 -23.31 -10.86
N THR A 122 -14.68 -22.00 -10.83
CA THR A 122 -15.68 -20.94 -10.71
C THR A 122 -16.73 -21.04 -11.81
N LEU A 123 -16.30 -21.15 -13.07
CA LEU A 123 -17.21 -21.30 -14.19
C LEU A 123 -18.05 -22.57 -14.09
N ALA A 124 -17.47 -23.69 -13.67
CA ALA A 124 -18.18 -24.95 -13.47
C ALA A 124 -19.20 -24.87 -12.31
N PHE A 125 -18.86 -24.20 -11.21
CA PHE A 125 -19.78 -24.00 -10.09
C PHE A 125 -20.92 -23.03 -10.46
N MET A 126 -20.61 -21.91 -11.09
CA MET A 126 -21.60 -20.94 -11.62
C MET A 126 -22.57 -21.60 -12.60
N THR A 127 -22.04 -22.29 -13.61
CA THR A 127 -22.88 -22.94 -14.64
C THR A 127 -23.71 -24.08 -14.07
N SER A 128 -23.19 -24.85 -13.10
CA SER A 128 -23.97 -25.93 -12.48
C SER A 128 -25.01 -25.44 -11.47
N ALA A 129 -24.76 -24.34 -10.75
CA ALA A 129 -25.73 -23.72 -9.85
C ALA A 129 -26.86 -23.04 -10.64
N THR A 130 -26.52 -22.31 -11.70
CA THR A 130 -27.49 -21.62 -12.55
C THR A 130 -28.31 -22.58 -13.38
N LYS A 131 -27.71 -23.63 -13.98
CA LYS A 131 -28.46 -24.63 -14.76
C LYS A 131 -29.53 -25.33 -13.93
N GLY A 132 -29.22 -25.77 -12.71
CA GLY A 132 -30.17 -26.48 -11.85
C GLY A 132 -31.34 -25.60 -11.39
N LEU A 133 -31.07 -24.34 -11.03
CA LEU A 133 -32.11 -23.39 -10.63
C LEU A 133 -32.96 -22.93 -11.83
N LEU A 134 -32.34 -22.63 -12.98
CA LEU A 134 -33.04 -22.21 -14.18
C LEU A 134 -33.87 -23.34 -14.80
N SER A 135 -33.39 -24.59 -14.78
CA SER A 135 -34.16 -25.72 -15.27
C SER A 135 -35.40 -25.95 -14.42
N SER A 136 -35.27 -25.93 -13.09
CA SER A 136 -36.42 -26.11 -12.20
C SER A 136 -37.40 -24.93 -12.27
N ALA A 137 -36.91 -23.69 -12.42
CA ALA A 137 -37.77 -22.52 -12.62
C ALA A 137 -38.50 -22.55 -13.97
N LYS A 138 -37.82 -22.94 -15.06
CA LYS A 138 -38.41 -23.05 -16.40
C LYS A 138 -39.46 -24.15 -16.50
N ASN A 139 -39.28 -25.22 -15.72
CA ASN A 139 -40.20 -26.37 -15.70
C ASN A 139 -41.28 -26.26 -14.59
N ASN A 140 -41.35 -25.16 -13.83
CA ASN A 140 -42.22 -25.02 -12.64
C ASN A 140 -42.08 -26.17 -11.61
N GLU A 141 -40.90 -26.80 -11.55
CA GLU A 141 -40.63 -27.87 -10.61
C GLU A 141 -40.37 -27.30 -9.21
N ARG A 142 -40.95 -27.93 -8.18
CA ARG A 142 -40.64 -27.56 -6.79
C ARG A 142 -39.18 -27.90 -6.48
N ILE A 143 -38.39 -26.88 -6.19
CA ILE A 143 -37.00 -27.04 -5.76
C ILE A 143 -36.98 -27.71 -4.38
N SER A 144 -36.30 -28.85 -4.27
CA SER A 144 -36.14 -29.53 -2.98
C SER A 144 -35.22 -28.73 -2.06
N ARG A 145 -35.41 -28.86 -0.72
CA ARG A 145 -34.49 -28.22 0.25
C ARG A 145 -33.03 -28.61 0.01
N ARG A 146 -32.78 -29.85 -0.41
CA ARG A 146 -31.42 -30.34 -0.71
C ARG A 146 -30.82 -29.64 -1.93
N ASP A 147 -31.62 -29.42 -2.98
CA ASP A 147 -31.15 -28.77 -4.20
C ASP A 147 -30.97 -27.27 -3.99
N PHE A 148 -31.82 -26.65 -3.18
CA PHE A 148 -31.64 -25.27 -2.73
C PHE A 148 -30.34 -25.10 -1.94
N LEU A 149 -30.06 -25.97 -0.96
CA LEU A 149 -28.81 -25.91 -0.19
C LEU A 149 -27.57 -26.15 -1.05
N LYS A 150 -27.63 -27.12 -1.99
CA LYS A 150 -26.55 -27.36 -2.94
C LYS A 150 -26.31 -26.15 -3.85
N ALA A 151 -27.37 -25.54 -4.35
CA ALA A 151 -27.26 -24.34 -5.18
C ALA A 151 -26.66 -23.18 -4.38
N GLY A 152 -27.13 -22.95 -3.14
CA GLY A 152 -26.58 -21.94 -2.24
C GLY A 152 -25.09 -22.16 -1.95
N ALA A 153 -24.69 -23.38 -1.60
CA ALA A 153 -23.28 -23.72 -1.36
C ALA A 153 -22.41 -23.50 -2.62
N LYS A 154 -22.91 -23.88 -3.80
CA LYS A 154 -22.21 -23.66 -5.07
C LYS A 154 -22.13 -22.18 -5.45
N THR A 155 -23.16 -21.38 -5.16
CA THR A 155 -23.14 -19.93 -5.37
C THR A 155 -22.15 -19.25 -4.44
N VAL A 156 -22.07 -19.67 -3.17
CA VAL A 156 -21.05 -19.18 -2.23
C VAL A 156 -19.65 -19.56 -2.69
N ALA A 157 -19.44 -20.81 -3.11
CA ALA A 157 -18.15 -21.27 -3.64
C ALA A 157 -17.76 -20.54 -4.93
N ALA A 158 -18.71 -20.33 -5.84
CA ALA A 158 -18.51 -19.52 -7.04
C ALA A 158 -18.17 -18.07 -6.70
N GLY A 159 -18.87 -17.47 -5.75
CA GLY A 159 -18.58 -16.13 -5.25
C GLY A 159 -17.15 -16.04 -4.72
N TYR A 160 -16.77 -16.95 -3.83
CA TYR A 160 -15.42 -17.09 -3.26
C TYR A 160 -14.35 -17.18 -4.36
N LEU A 161 -14.49 -18.08 -5.32
CA LEU A 161 -13.49 -18.27 -6.38
C LEU A 161 -13.53 -17.20 -7.48
N SER A 162 -14.53 -16.32 -7.51
CA SER A 162 -14.69 -15.28 -8.54
C SER A 162 -14.00 -13.96 -8.18
N THR A 163 -13.69 -13.73 -6.91
CA THR A 163 -13.18 -12.45 -6.44
C THR A 163 -11.80 -12.07 -7.00
N PRO A 164 -10.84 -12.98 -7.25
CA PRO A 164 -9.59 -12.62 -7.96
C PRO A 164 -9.84 -12.11 -9.39
N TYR A 165 -10.82 -12.69 -10.10
CA TYR A 165 -11.18 -12.26 -11.47
C TYR A 165 -11.87 -10.91 -11.48
N MET A 166 -12.74 -10.65 -10.51
CA MET A 166 -13.35 -9.34 -10.34
C MET A 166 -12.28 -8.28 -10.10
N GLN A 167 -11.26 -8.57 -9.28
CA GLN A 167 -10.12 -7.67 -9.07
C GLN A 167 -9.34 -7.43 -10.37
N ALA A 168 -9.00 -8.47 -11.14
CA ALA A 168 -8.30 -8.31 -12.43
C ALA A 168 -9.10 -7.48 -13.45
N TRP A 169 -10.43 -7.62 -13.46
CA TRP A 169 -11.32 -6.84 -14.31
C TRP A 169 -11.47 -5.37 -13.85
N LEU A 170 -11.50 -5.14 -12.53
CA LEU A 170 -11.63 -3.82 -11.93
C LEU A 170 -10.32 -3.03 -11.90
N GLY A 171 -9.17 -3.71 -11.77
CA GLY A 171 -7.84 -3.13 -11.60
C GLY A 171 -7.29 -2.36 -12.80
N GLY A 172 -8.00 -2.32 -13.93
CA GLY A 172 -7.64 -1.49 -15.08
C GLY A 172 -8.03 -0.01 -14.97
N GLN A 173 -8.58 0.44 -13.83
CA GLN A 173 -9.18 1.77 -13.67
C GLN A 173 -8.40 2.66 -12.69
N ASN A 174 -7.85 3.76 -13.19
CA ASN A 174 -6.93 4.66 -12.47
C ASN A 174 -7.61 5.90 -11.83
N GLN A 175 -8.91 5.86 -11.53
CA GLN A 175 -9.61 7.00 -10.92
C GLN A 175 -10.17 6.63 -9.55
N GLU A 176 -9.59 7.22 -8.50
CA GLU A 176 -9.90 6.93 -7.09
C GLU A 176 -11.33 7.30 -6.67
N ASP A 177 -11.92 8.33 -7.29
CA ASP A 177 -13.28 8.80 -6.98
C ASP A 177 -14.41 7.91 -7.54
N THR A 178 -14.09 6.84 -8.28
CA THR A 178 -15.10 6.02 -8.97
C THR A 178 -15.73 4.95 -8.07
N LEU A 179 -17.02 4.64 -8.31
CA LEU A 179 -17.68 3.47 -7.68
C LEU A 179 -16.93 2.17 -7.98
N LEU A 180 -16.31 2.07 -9.17
CA LEU A 180 -15.51 0.92 -9.59
C LEU A 180 -14.27 0.76 -8.71
N ARG A 181 -13.58 1.84 -8.36
CA ARG A 181 -12.42 1.76 -7.46
C ARG A 181 -12.80 1.43 -6.02
N LYS A 182 -13.92 1.95 -5.53
CA LYS A 182 -14.47 1.53 -4.23
C LYS A 182 -14.81 0.04 -4.23
N ALA A 183 -15.39 -0.46 -5.32
CA ALA A 183 -15.65 -1.88 -5.51
C ALA A 183 -14.34 -2.68 -5.57
N ASP A 184 -13.32 -2.19 -6.27
CA ASP A 184 -12.00 -2.83 -6.37
C ASP A 184 -11.34 -2.97 -4.98
N ARG A 185 -11.29 -1.89 -4.19
CA ARG A 185 -10.79 -1.95 -2.81
C ARG A 185 -11.57 -2.93 -1.94
N ALA A 186 -12.89 -2.97 -2.10
CA ALA A 186 -13.73 -3.93 -1.39
C ALA A 186 -13.42 -5.37 -1.82
N VAL A 187 -13.22 -5.62 -3.12
CA VAL A 187 -12.83 -6.93 -3.65
C VAL A 187 -11.45 -7.33 -3.17
N ILE A 188 -10.46 -6.43 -3.16
CA ILE A 188 -9.13 -6.66 -2.58
C ILE A 188 -9.25 -7.03 -1.10
N ALA A 189 -10.02 -6.26 -0.33
CA ALA A 189 -10.23 -6.54 1.10
C ALA A 189 -10.91 -7.90 1.35
N VAL A 190 -11.85 -8.29 0.49
CA VAL A 190 -12.49 -9.60 0.53
C VAL A 190 -11.51 -10.70 0.13
N ASN A 191 -10.73 -10.51 -0.94
CA ASN A 191 -9.68 -11.45 -1.38
C ASN A 191 -8.64 -11.68 -0.29
N ASP A 192 -8.24 -10.66 0.46
CA ASP A 192 -7.30 -10.83 1.57
C ASP A 192 -7.86 -11.71 2.71
N ILE A 193 -9.18 -11.68 2.93
CA ILE A 193 -9.84 -12.48 3.96
C ILE A 193 -10.04 -13.92 3.46
N LEU A 194 -10.45 -14.06 2.21
CA LEU A 194 -10.83 -15.32 1.60
C LEU A 194 -9.62 -16.13 1.11
N HIS A 195 -8.62 -15.43 0.57
CA HIS A 195 -7.41 -15.96 -0.04
C HIS A 195 -6.14 -15.31 0.56
N PRO A 196 -5.93 -15.39 1.89
CA PRO A 196 -4.73 -14.84 2.50
C PRO A 196 -3.44 -15.41 1.88
N GLU A 197 -3.49 -16.62 1.34
CA GLU A 197 -2.40 -17.32 0.67
C GLU A 197 -1.96 -16.73 -0.67
N MET A 198 -2.84 -16.07 -1.44
CA MET A 198 -2.54 -15.66 -2.82
C MET A 198 -2.09 -14.20 -2.96
N TYR A 199 -2.79 -13.27 -2.31
CA TYR A 199 -2.57 -11.83 -2.51
C TYR A 199 -2.26 -11.10 -1.20
N GLY A 200 -2.86 -11.54 -0.09
CA GLY A 200 -2.73 -10.91 1.21
C GLY A 200 -1.33 -11.02 1.79
N GLN A 201 -0.61 -12.14 1.63
CA GLN A 201 0.69 -12.32 2.27
C GLN A 201 1.76 -11.33 1.81
N ILE A 202 1.89 -11.07 0.50
CA ILE A 202 2.94 -10.18 -0.01
C ILE A 202 2.58 -8.72 0.23
N LEU A 203 1.33 -8.33 -0.03
CA LEU A 203 0.89 -6.95 0.19
C LEU A 203 0.80 -6.62 1.69
N ASP A 204 0.28 -7.51 2.54
CA ASP A 204 0.33 -7.33 4.00
C ASP A 204 1.79 -7.26 4.46
N LEU A 205 2.69 -8.13 3.96
CA LEU A 205 4.10 -8.04 4.29
C LEU A 205 4.70 -6.66 3.91
N ARG A 206 4.47 -6.18 2.69
CA ARG A 206 4.93 -4.84 2.27
C ARG A 206 4.34 -3.73 3.13
N ASN A 207 3.04 -3.79 3.42
CA ASN A 207 2.36 -2.85 4.31
C ASN A 207 2.96 -2.83 5.72
N ASN A 208 3.28 -3.99 6.30
CA ASN A 208 3.92 -4.08 7.61
C ASN A 208 5.35 -3.54 7.59
N ILE A 209 6.13 -3.84 6.55
CA ILE A 209 7.49 -3.28 6.38
C ILE A 209 7.44 -1.76 6.29
N MET A 210 6.54 -1.24 5.44
CA MET A 210 6.34 0.19 5.28
C MET A 210 5.91 0.87 6.56
N ALA A 211 4.92 0.31 7.27
CA ALA A 211 4.46 0.84 8.54
C ALA A 211 5.57 0.81 9.59
N GLU A 212 6.40 -0.23 9.64
CA GLU A 212 7.51 -0.34 10.59
C GLU A 212 8.63 0.66 10.30
N LYS A 213 8.95 0.90 9.01
CA LYS A 213 9.88 1.94 8.58
C LYS A 213 9.34 3.33 8.86
N ALA A 214 8.07 3.59 8.54
CA ALA A 214 7.40 4.85 8.84
C ALA A 214 7.42 5.16 10.34
N GLU A 215 7.15 4.16 11.19
CA GLU A 215 7.17 4.33 12.64
C GLU A 215 8.57 4.65 13.16
N PHE A 216 9.61 4.04 12.60
CA PHE A 216 11.00 4.36 12.96
C PHE A 216 11.35 5.81 12.60
N VAL A 217 10.96 6.28 11.40
CA VAL A 217 11.14 7.70 11.00
C VAL A 217 10.37 8.62 11.95
N ALA A 218 9.13 8.25 12.29
CA ALA A 218 8.29 9.01 13.21
C ALA A 218 8.90 9.14 14.59
N LEU A 219 9.42 8.05 15.15
CA LEU A 219 10.07 8.05 16.45
C LEU A 219 11.28 9.00 16.46
N LYS A 220 12.23 8.83 15.53
CA LYS A 220 13.44 9.67 15.45
C LYS A 220 13.12 11.14 15.20
N THR A 221 12.09 11.42 14.39
CA THR A 221 11.65 12.79 14.13
C THR A 221 10.95 13.38 15.35
N SER A 222 10.14 12.60 16.07
CA SER A 222 9.47 13.03 17.31
C SER A 222 10.46 13.36 18.41
N GLU A 223 11.53 12.56 18.56
CA GLU A 223 12.63 12.84 19.50
C GLU A 223 13.30 14.18 19.20
N THR A 224 13.52 14.47 17.91
CA THR A 224 14.16 15.71 17.45
C THR A 224 13.26 16.93 17.63
N LEU A 225 11.97 16.80 17.32
CA LEU A 225 11.01 17.91 17.35
C LEU A 225 10.34 18.11 18.71
N ASN A 226 10.49 17.14 19.63
CA ASN A 226 9.77 17.08 20.91
C ASN A 226 8.25 17.24 20.77
N ARG A 227 7.67 16.67 19.70
CA ARG A 227 6.23 16.58 19.43
C ARG A 227 5.96 15.49 18.40
N LYS A 228 4.69 15.05 18.28
CA LYS A 228 4.28 14.16 17.19
C LYS A 228 4.53 14.84 15.84
N PRO A 229 5.36 14.28 14.94
CA PRO A 229 5.44 14.74 13.56
C PRO A 229 4.18 14.43 12.76
N ILE A 230 3.99 15.20 11.69
CA ILE A 230 2.92 15.03 10.71
C ILE A 230 3.56 14.68 9.38
N PHE A 231 3.26 13.51 8.84
CA PHE A 231 3.79 13.07 7.54
C PHE A 231 2.69 12.97 6.49
N VAL A 232 3.02 13.36 5.26
CA VAL A 232 2.28 12.86 4.08
C VAL A 232 2.87 11.51 3.70
N PHE A 233 2.04 10.52 3.43
CA PHE A 233 2.48 9.21 2.98
C PHE A 233 1.90 8.92 1.60
N ALA A 234 2.73 9.05 0.57
CA ALA A 234 2.36 8.76 -0.81
C ALA A 234 2.43 7.25 -1.08
N LEU A 235 1.29 6.67 -1.44
CA LEU A 235 1.10 5.23 -1.62
C LEU A 235 0.43 4.96 -2.96
N GLY A 236 0.89 3.93 -3.64
CA GLY A 236 0.26 3.34 -4.81
C GLY A 236 -1.08 2.70 -4.47
N SER A 237 -1.85 2.44 -5.52
CA SER A 237 -3.23 1.93 -5.45
C SER A 237 -3.36 0.62 -4.68
N ASP A 238 -2.33 -0.22 -4.69
CA ASP A 238 -2.44 -1.61 -4.22
C ASP A 238 -2.22 -1.73 -2.70
N HIS A 239 -1.82 -0.64 -2.04
CA HIS A 239 -1.54 -0.61 -0.60
C HIS A 239 -2.79 -0.34 0.26
N THR A 240 -3.93 -0.93 -0.10
CA THR A 240 -5.28 -0.64 0.45
C THR A 240 -5.48 -0.91 1.95
N ARG A 241 -4.44 -1.29 2.70
CA ARG A 241 -4.51 -1.67 4.13
C ARG A 241 -3.31 -1.21 4.97
N VAL A 242 -2.47 -0.33 4.45
CA VAL A 242 -1.32 0.18 5.21
C VAL A 242 -1.76 0.89 6.49
N GLU A 243 -2.97 1.45 6.54
CA GLU A 243 -3.58 2.02 7.73
C GLU A 243 -3.72 1.01 8.87
N ILE A 244 -4.08 -0.24 8.57
CA ILE A 244 -4.18 -1.32 9.56
C ILE A 244 -2.78 -1.65 10.08
N ALA A 245 -1.78 -1.69 9.19
CA ALA A 245 -0.40 -1.94 9.58
C ALA A 245 0.18 -0.82 10.46
N LEU A 246 -0.16 0.44 10.17
CA LEU A 246 0.23 1.60 10.98
C LEU A 246 -0.41 1.58 12.38
N GLN A 247 -1.61 1.02 12.52
CA GLN A 247 -2.30 0.88 13.81
C GLN A 247 -1.82 -0.31 14.66
N ARG A 248 -1.14 -1.30 14.06
CA ARG A 248 -0.54 -2.42 14.80
C ARG A 248 0.57 -1.91 15.74
N THR A 249 0.89 -2.68 16.77
CA THR A 249 2.09 -2.43 17.57
C THR A 249 3.35 -2.85 16.81
N THR A 250 4.51 -2.36 17.23
CA THR A 250 5.81 -2.78 16.67
C THR A 250 5.99 -4.30 16.76
N GLU A 251 5.60 -4.91 17.89
CA GLU A 251 5.71 -6.36 18.09
C GLU A 251 4.83 -7.12 17.09
N GLN A 252 3.60 -6.65 16.86
CA GLN A 252 2.68 -7.26 15.91
C GLN A 252 3.17 -7.13 14.46
N ARG A 253 3.66 -5.94 14.08
CA ARG A 253 4.28 -5.74 12.74
C ARG A 253 5.48 -6.65 12.56
N VAL A 254 6.42 -6.66 13.51
CA VAL A 254 7.63 -7.47 13.44
C VAL A 254 7.31 -8.96 13.39
N ALA A 255 6.32 -9.44 14.13
CA ALA A 255 5.88 -10.83 14.06
C ALA A 255 5.37 -11.21 12.67
N GLN A 256 4.56 -10.33 12.04
CA GLN A 256 4.08 -10.54 10.67
C GLN A 256 5.17 -10.40 9.62
N ILE A 257 6.14 -9.53 9.83
CA ILE A 257 7.30 -9.44 8.93
C ILE A 257 8.10 -10.74 9.01
N LYS A 258 8.38 -11.25 10.21
CA LYS A 258 9.17 -12.48 10.41
C LYS A 258 8.51 -13.74 9.82
N SER A 259 7.19 -13.76 9.66
CA SER A 259 6.49 -14.92 9.07
C SER A 259 6.67 -15.03 7.56
N GLY A 260 6.94 -13.91 6.86
CA GLY A 260 7.05 -13.87 5.40
C GLY A 260 8.33 -13.24 4.83
N TYR A 261 9.14 -12.56 5.64
CA TYR A 261 10.37 -11.91 5.22
C TYR A 261 11.58 -12.79 5.48
N THR A 262 12.30 -13.11 4.41
CA THR A 262 13.53 -13.92 4.43
C THR A 262 14.81 -13.07 4.45
N GLY A 263 14.69 -11.74 4.34
CA GLY A 263 15.83 -10.82 4.38
C GLY A 263 16.30 -10.51 5.81
N ASN A 264 17.31 -9.65 5.93
CA ASN A 264 17.83 -9.27 7.24
C ASN A 264 16.88 -8.25 7.91
N MET A 265 16.41 -8.55 9.12
CA MET A 265 15.50 -7.65 9.85
C MET A 265 16.12 -6.28 10.16
N SER A 266 17.46 -6.17 10.19
CA SER A 266 18.13 -4.87 10.32
C SER A 266 17.88 -3.94 9.12
N ASP A 267 17.51 -4.49 7.95
CA ASP A 267 17.16 -3.70 6.76
C ASP A 267 15.90 -2.87 6.95
N LEU A 268 15.05 -3.20 7.94
CA LEU A 268 13.91 -2.36 8.33
C LEU A 268 14.33 -1.02 8.93
N ARG A 269 15.61 -0.88 9.33
CA ARG A 269 16.17 0.39 9.82
C ARG A 269 16.94 1.13 8.74
N LYS A 270 17.20 0.49 7.59
CA LYS A 270 17.81 1.11 6.42
C LYS A 270 16.74 1.89 5.66
N ILE A 271 16.67 3.18 5.96
CA ILE A 271 15.74 4.13 5.34
C ILE A 271 16.55 5.16 4.59
N VAL A 272 16.25 5.30 3.30
CA VAL A 272 16.88 6.33 2.47
C VAL A 272 16.15 7.64 2.70
N LYS A 273 16.91 8.61 3.21
CA LYS A 273 16.47 10.00 3.36
C LYS A 273 17.04 10.83 2.20
N LEU A 274 16.16 11.51 1.48
CA LEU A 274 16.53 12.51 0.50
C LEU A 274 16.61 13.88 1.19
N GLU A 275 17.83 14.39 1.34
CA GLU A 275 18.08 15.75 1.81
C GLU A 275 18.38 16.69 0.63
N PHE A 276 17.47 17.64 0.38
CA PHE A 276 17.57 18.60 -0.72
C PHE A 276 18.74 19.59 -0.62
N LEU A 277 19.45 19.62 0.51
CA LEU A 277 20.55 20.57 0.78
C LEU A 277 21.80 20.34 -0.10
N SER A 278 21.91 19.20 -0.79
CA SER A 278 23.07 18.88 -1.64
C SER A 278 22.87 19.10 -3.14
N LEU A 279 21.65 19.37 -3.64
CA LEU A 279 21.37 19.46 -5.08
C LEU A 279 21.85 20.76 -5.78
N LEU A 280 22.49 21.68 -5.05
CA LEU A 280 22.80 23.03 -5.54
C LEU A 280 24.10 23.21 -6.33
N LYS A 281 24.80 22.15 -6.76
CA LYS A 281 25.97 22.34 -7.65
C LYS A 281 26.06 21.21 -8.67
N HIS A 282 25.36 21.39 -9.77
CA HIS A 282 25.48 20.63 -11.02
C HIS A 282 24.87 19.23 -11.03
N GLN A 283 23.95 19.07 -11.98
CA GLN A 283 23.48 17.79 -12.49
C GLN A 283 24.67 16.84 -12.72
N LYS A 284 24.51 15.60 -12.26
CA LYS A 284 25.41 14.41 -12.30
C LYS A 284 26.10 14.00 -11.00
N ASP A 285 26.34 14.90 -10.06
CA ASP A 285 26.86 14.52 -8.74
C ASP A 285 26.01 15.22 -7.67
N LYS A 286 25.12 14.53 -6.94
CA LYS A 286 24.66 14.86 -5.56
C LYS A 286 23.32 14.23 -5.17
N PHE A 287 23.43 13.10 -4.49
CA PHE A 287 22.50 12.72 -3.43
C PHE A 287 23.33 12.48 -2.18
N LYS A 288 23.14 13.29 -1.13
CA LYS A 288 23.63 12.89 0.19
C LYS A 288 22.62 11.91 0.76
N ILE A 289 22.85 10.64 0.48
CA ILE A 289 22.09 9.57 1.11
C ILE A 289 22.79 9.26 2.42
N SER A 290 22.05 9.34 3.51
CA SER A 290 22.57 8.92 4.82
C SER A 290 21.60 7.90 5.37
N PRO A 291 22.06 6.66 5.67
CA PRO A 291 21.23 5.75 6.41
C PRO A 291 20.93 6.37 7.78
N ILE A 292 19.70 6.23 8.26
CA ILE A 292 19.39 6.54 9.65
C ILE A 292 19.84 5.33 10.46
N GLU A 293 21.09 5.36 10.91
CA GLU A 293 21.67 4.32 11.77
C GLU A 293 21.52 4.72 13.24
N ASP A 294 21.13 3.76 14.09
CA ASP A 294 21.15 3.92 15.54
C ASP A 294 22.54 3.48 16.05
N PRO A 295 23.34 4.36 16.67
CA PRO A 295 24.69 4.00 17.10
C PRO A 295 24.75 3.05 18.30
N ASN A 296 23.61 2.64 18.87
CA ASN A 296 23.56 1.73 20.02
C ASN A 296 23.28 0.26 19.66
N LEU A 297 23.28 -0.10 18.36
CA LEU A 297 23.15 -1.49 17.88
C LEU A 297 23.97 -1.75 16.61
#